data_AF-A0A4D4N4J9-F1
#
_entry.id   AF-A0A4D4N4J9-F1
#
_cell.length_a   1.000
_cell.length_b   1.000
_cell.length_c   1.000
_cell.angle_alpha   90.00
_cell.angle_beta   90.00
_cell.angle_gamma   90.00
#
_symmetry.space_group_name_H-M   'P 1'
#
loop_
_entity.id
_entity.type
_entity.pdbx_description
1 polymer ?
#
loop_
_entity_poly.entity_id
_entity_poly.type
_entity_poly.pdbx_seq_one_letter_code
_entity_poly.pdbx_strand_id
1 'polypeptide(L)'
;MTAAAHRSEHDLLGDRDVPAEAYWGIHSLRAKENFPITGTPISTYPHLIDALAAVKEAAALANEELGLLEPKKAAAIVAACREIRDGKLHDQFVVDVIQGGAGTSTNMNANEVIANRALELLGHAKGEYRHLHPNEDVNLGQSTNDVYPTAVKIATVFAVRGLLKAMAVLQDAFARKAVEFRDVLKMGRTQLQDAVPMTLGQEFSAYAVMLDEDRSRLAEAVELIHEINLGATAIGTGLNAPAGYAESARRQLAALTGLPLVTAANLVEATQDCGAFVQMSGVLKRIAVKLSKSCNDLRLLSSGPRAGLNEINLPPVQAGSSIMPGKVNPVIPRSSTRSPSRSSATTSRSPWPPRRGSSSSTPSSRSSCTRCPRASRICGPPA
;
A
#
# COMPACT_ATOMS: atom_id res chain seq x y z
N MET A 1 -7.41 -21.81 -33.79
CA MET A 1 -6.93 -21.34 -32.47
C MET A 1 -6.40 -22.57 -31.76
N THR A 2 -5.08 -22.72 -31.64
CA THR A 2 -4.48 -23.79 -30.84
C THR A 2 -4.96 -23.63 -29.40
N ALA A 3 -5.53 -24.67 -28.81
CA ALA A 3 -5.90 -24.66 -27.40
C ALA A 3 -4.67 -24.24 -26.58
N ALA A 4 -4.81 -23.25 -25.71
CA ALA A 4 -3.72 -22.85 -24.83
C ALA A 4 -3.27 -24.08 -24.04
N ALA A 5 -1.95 -24.29 -23.92
CA ALA A 5 -1.44 -25.38 -23.11
C ALA A 5 -1.73 -25.10 -21.63
N HIS A 6 -2.18 -26.11 -20.90
CA HIS A 6 -2.45 -26.00 -19.46
C HIS A 6 -1.63 -27.04 -18.69
N ARG A 7 -1.39 -26.77 -17.41
CA ARG A 7 -0.89 -27.72 -16.42
C ARG A 7 -1.95 -27.92 -15.34
N SER A 8 -2.12 -29.15 -14.87
CA SER A 8 -2.99 -29.45 -13.74
C SER A 8 -2.25 -29.15 -12.44
N GLU A 9 -2.88 -28.40 -11.54
CA GLU A 9 -2.42 -28.19 -10.17
C GLU A 9 -3.49 -28.66 -9.17
N HIS A 10 -3.08 -28.99 -7.95
CA HIS A 10 -3.95 -29.51 -6.89
C HIS A 10 -3.77 -28.69 -5.61
N ASP A 11 -4.89 -28.28 -5.01
CA ASP A 11 -4.94 -27.73 -3.65
C ASP A 11 -5.97 -28.49 -2.80
N LEU A 12 -6.20 -28.00 -1.58
CA LEU A 12 -7.16 -28.61 -0.64
C LEU A 12 -8.58 -28.76 -1.23
N LEU A 13 -8.96 -27.95 -2.22
CA LEU A 13 -10.29 -27.97 -2.85
C LEU A 13 -10.34 -28.82 -4.14
N GLY A 14 -9.24 -29.50 -4.48
CA GLY A 14 -9.12 -30.38 -5.65
C GLY A 14 -8.40 -29.74 -6.83
N ASP A 15 -8.48 -30.39 -7.98
CA ASP A 15 -7.69 -30.05 -9.17
C ASP A 15 -8.25 -28.88 -9.99
N ARG A 16 -7.35 -28.12 -10.62
CA ARG A 16 -7.66 -27.11 -11.63
C ARG A 16 -6.57 -27.01 -12.69
N ASP A 17 -6.99 -26.60 -13.89
CA ASP A 17 -6.10 -26.31 -15.01
C ASP A 17 -5.62 -24.86 -14.96
N VAL A 18 -4.30 -24.68 -14.90
CA VAL A 18 -3.60 -23.39 -14.92
C VAL A 18 -2.88 -23.24 -16.26
N PRO A 19 -2.87 -22.07 -16.92
CA PRO A 19 -2.11 -21.86 -18.16
C PRO A 19 -0.63 -22.25 -18.00
N ALA A 20 -0.07 -22.99 -18.95
CA ALA A 20 1.27 -23.57 -18.83
C ALA A 20 2.37 -22.51 -18.70
N GLU A 21 2.18 -21.34 -19.32
CA GLU A 21 3.09 -20.21 -19.28
C GLU A 21 3.03 -19.39 -17.98
N ALA A 22 1.92 -19.47 -17.24
CA ALA A 22 1.70 -18.66 -16.05
C ALA A 22 2.64 -19.06 -14.91
N TYR A 23 3.25 -18.09 -14.22
CA TYR A 23 4.02 -18.35 -13.00
C TYR A 23 3.14 -18.46 -11.76
N TRP A 24 1.95 -17.84 -11.76
CA TRP A 24 0.96 -18.03 -10.71
C TRP A 24 0.30 -19.41 -10.82
N GLY A 25 -0.26 -19.90 -9.72
CA GLY A 25 -0.79 -21.26 -9.57
C GLY A 25 -2.27 -21.31 -9.22
N ILE A 26 -2.70 -22.46 -8.71
CA ILE A 26 -4.11 -22.75 -8.42
C ILE A 26 -4.77 -21.78 -7.44
N HIS A 27 -4.08 -21.28 -6.42
CA HIS A 27 -4.68 -20.33 -5.47
C HIS A 27 -4.93 -18.98 -6.13
N SER A 28 -4.01 -18.52 -6.98
CA SER A 28 -4.20 -17.30 -7.78
C SER A 28 -5.32 -17.45 -8.80
N LEU A 29 -5.44 -18.62 -9.44
CA LEU A 29 -6.54 -18.93 -10.35
C LEU A 29 -7.88 -18.77 -9.64
N ARG A 30 -8.05 -19.46 -8.51
CA ARG A 30 -9.30 -19.40 -7.72
C ARG A 30 -9.61 -17.97 -7.28
N ALA A 31 -8.59 -17.21 -6.87
CA ALA A 31 -8.78 -15.81 -6.48
C ALA A 31 -9.26 -14.93 -7.65
N LYS A 32 -8.67 -15.12 -8.84
CA LYS A 32 -9.07 -14.43 -10.06
C LYS A 32 -10.51 -14.75 -10.46
N GLU A 33 -10.95 -16.00 -10.28
CA GLU A 33 -12.32 -16.44 -10.54
C GLU A 33 -13.32 -15.92 -9.49
N ASN A 34 -12.93 -15.90 -8.21
CA ASN A 34 -13.80 -15.53 -7.10
C ASN A 34 -13.99 -14.02 -6.95
N PHE A 35 -13.01 -13.20 -7.36
CA PHE A 35 -12.99 -11.77 -7.09
C PHE A 35 -12.88 -10.87 -8.34
N PRO A 36 -13.78 -10.98 -9.34
CA PRO A 36 -13.81 -10.06 -10.48
C PRO A 36 -14.50 -8.73 -10.10
N ILE A 37 -13.94 -8.00 -9.12
CA ILE A 37 -14.62 -6.85 -8.50
C ILE A 37 -14.32 -5.53 -9.20
N THR A 38 -13.04 -5.19 -9.36
CA THR A 38 -12.60 -3.92 -9.96
C THR A 38 -12.02 -4.10 -11.36
N GLY A 39 -11.51 -5.29 -11.66
CA GLY A 39 -10.70 -5.54 -12.85
C GLY A 39 -9.30 -4.91 -12.77
N THR A 40 -8.91 -4.36 -11.61
CA THR A 40 -7.57 -3.80 -11.39
C THR A 40 -6.71 -4.83 -10.67
N PRO A 41 -5.73 -5.44 -11.36
CA PRO A 41 -4.83 -6.40 -10.73
C PRO A 41 -3.82 -5.68 -9.82
N ILE A 42 -3.34 -6.39 -8.81
CA ILE A 42 -2.28 -5.94 -7.91
C ILE A 42 -0.99 -5.58 -8.66
N SER A 43 -0.78 -6.08 -9.88
CA SER A 43 0.33 -5.69 -10.77
C SER A 43 0.39 -4.20 -11.11
N THR A 44 -0.71 -3.46 -10.90
CA THR A 44 -0.74 -1.98 -11.02
C THR A 44 0.08 -1.27 -9.94
N TYR A 45 0.40 -1.97 -8.83
CA TYR A 45 1.09 -1.43 -7.66
C TYR A 45 2.48 -2.07 -7.49
N PRO A 46 3.49 -1.65 -8.28
CA PRO A 46 4.82 -2.28 -8.28
C PRO A 46 5.48 -2.28 -6.89
N HIS A 47 5.32 -1.19 -6.11
CA HIS A 47 5.84 -1.14 -4.74
C HIS A 47 5.33 -2.27 -3.83
N LEU A 48 4.09 -2.74 -4.03
CA LEU A 48 3.55 -3.86 -3.25
C LEU A 48 4.18 -5.19 -3.69
N ILE A 49 4.38 -5.38 -4.99
CA ILE A 49 5.06 -6.56 -5.53
C ILE A 49 6.51 -6.62 -5.05
N ASP A 50 7.23 -5.51 -5.16
CA ASP A 50 8.62 -5.40 -4.72
C ASP A 50 8.73 -5.65 -3.21
N ALA A 51 7.79 -5.13 -2.42
CA ALA A 51 7.74 -5.35 -0.98
C ALA A 51 7.43 -6.81 -0.61
N LEU A 52 6.49 -7.46 -1.30
CA LEU A 52 6.22 -8.89 -1.11
C LEU A 52 7.46 -9.72 -1.42
N ALA A 53 8.11 -9.48 -2.56
CA ALA A 53 9.34 -10.16 -2.93
C ALA A 53 10.48 -9.91 -1.93
N ALA A 54 10.62 -8.68 -1.40
CA ALA A 54 11.59 -8.37 -0.36
C ALA A 54 11.31 -9.12 0.95
N VAL A 55 10.05 -9.24 1.37
CA VAL A 55 9.66 -10.03 2.55
C VAL A 55 9.99 -11.51 2.34
N LYS A 56 9.69 -12.06 1.15
CA LYS A 56 10.01 -13.46 0.82
C LYS A 56 11.50 -13.73 0.73
N GLU A 57 12.27 -12.80 0.15
CA GLU A 57 13.75 -12.86 0.13
C GLU A 57 14.32 -12.86 1.55
N ALA A 58 13.85 -11.93 2.41
CA ALA A 58 14.28 -11.85 3.80
C ALA A 58 13.93 -13.11 4.60
N ALA A 59 12.73 -13.67 4.40
CA ALA A 59 12.30 -14.89 5.05
C ALA A 59 13.11 -16.11 4.60
N ALA A 60 13.43 -16.23 3.31
CA ALA A 60 14.26 -17.31 2.80
C ALA A 60 15.69 -17.26 3.37
N LEU A 61 16.30 -16.07 3.41
CA LEU A 61 17.62 -15.86 4.02
C LEU A 61 17.62 -16.16 5.53
N ALA A 62 16.56 -15.75 6.25
CA ALA A 62 16.42 -16.03 7.67
C ALA A 62 16.24 -17.54 7.94
N ASN A 63 15.45 -18.23 7.13
CA ASN A 63 15.27 -19.67 7.25
C ASN A 63 16.54 -20.44 6.88
N GLU A 64 17.32 -20.00 5.90
CA GLU A 64 18.64 -20.56 5.60
C GLU A 64 19.62 -20.36 6.78
N GLU A 65 19.70 -19.14 7.33
CA GLU A 65 20.55 -18.81 8.47
C GLU A 65 20.24 -19.70 9.70
N LEU A 66 18.97 -20.03 9.91
CA LEU A 66 18.51 -20.89 11.00
C LEU A 66 18.55 -22.39 10.65
N GLY A 67 19.02 -22.77 9.45
CA GLY A 67 19.13 -24.15 9.00
C GLY A 67 17.80 -24.86 8.71
N LEU A 68 16.73 -24.09 8.49
CA LEU A 68 15.37 -24.58 8.23
C LEU A 68 15.07 -24.78 6.75
N LEU A 69 15.81 -24.06 5.89
CA LEU A 69 15.68 -24.13 4.44
C LEU A 69 17.02 -24.53 3.82
N GLU A 70 16.97 -25.50 2.91
CA GLU A 70 18.16 -25.97 2.20
C GLU A 70 18.81 -24.81 1.41
N PRO A 71 20.15 -24.63 1.48
CA PRO A 71 20.84 -23.53 0.81
C PRO A 71 20.54 -23.42 -0.69
N LYS A 72 20.39 -24.55 -1.39
CA LYS A 72 20.06 -24.57 -2.82
C LYS A 72 18.67 -24.00 -3.12
N LYS A 73 17.68 -24.32 -2.28
CA LYS A 73 16.32 -23.75 -2.39
C LYS A 73 16.32 -22.28 -2.01
N ALA A 74 17.00 -21.92 -0.92
CA ALA A 74 17.13 -20.53 -0.48
C ALA A 74 17.73 -19.65 -1.58
N ALA A 75 18.84 -20.08 -2.20
CA ALA A 75 19.48 -19.36 -3.30
C ALA A 75 18.53 -19.16 -4.51
N ALA A 76 17.75 -20.18 -4.87
CA ALA A 76 16.79 -20.09 -5.97
C ALA A 76 15.62 -19.13 -5.67
N ILE A 77 15.11 -19.16 -4.44
CA ILE A 77 14.06 -18.23 -3.98
C ILE A 77 14.59 -16.79 -3.98
N VAL A 78 15.78 -16.57 -3.44
CA VAL A 78 16.44 -15.25 -3.42
C VAL A 78 16.63 -14.72 -4.84
N ALA A 79 17.11 -15.55 -5.77
CA ALA A 79 17.27 -15.16 -7.17
C ALA A 79 15.94 -14.79 -7.84
N ALA A 80 14.88 -15.57 -7.61
CA ALA A 80 13.54 -15.26 -8.10
C ALA A 80 12.98 -13.95 -7.52
N CYS A 81 13.13 -13.72 -6.22
CA CYS A 81 12.70 -12.47 -5.56
C CYS A 81 13.44 -11.25 -6.12
N ARG A 82 14.74 -11.35 -6.38
CA ARG A 82 15.53 -10.27 -6.97
C ARG A 82 15.05 -9.92 -8.38
N GLU A 83 14.79 -10.92 -9.23
CA GLU A 83 14.23 -10.68 -10.55
C GLU A 83 12.89 -9.94 -10.48
N ILE A 84 12.02 -10.29 -9.52
CA ILE A 84 10.75 -9.61 -9.30
C ILE A 84 10.97 -8.16 -8.85
N ARG A 85 11.89 -7.92 -7.90
CA ARG A 85 12.24 -6.56 -7.44
C ARG A 85 12.91 -5.71 -8.52
N ASP A 86 13.53 -6.34 -9.52
CA ASP A 86 14.07 -5.69 -10.72
C ASP A 86 12.99 -5.42 -11.79
N GLY A 87 11.71 -5.66 -11.47
CA GLY A 87 10.56 -5.35 -12.33
C GLY A 87 10.13 -6.48 -13.25
N LYS A 88 10.76 -7.66 -13.19
CA LYS A 88 10.34 -8.82 -14.01
C LYS A 88 9.12 -9.50 -13.38
N LEU A 89 8.32 -10.16 -14.21
CA LEU A 89 7.18 -10.98 -13.77
C LEU A 89 6.07 -10.21 -13.01
N HIS A 90 6.08 -8.87 -13.00
CA HIS A 90 5.03 -8.08 -12.35
C HIS A 90 3.65 -8.36 -12.94
N ASP A 91 3.58 -8.69 -14.23
CA ASP A 91 2.37 -9.10 -14.94
C ASP A 91 1.78 -10.44 -14.43
N GLN A 92 2.54 -11.22 -13.68
CA GLN A 92 2.12 -12.50 -13.08
C GLN A 92 1.38 -12.32 -11.73
N PHE A 93 1.24 -11.08 -11.26
CA PHE A 93 0.48 -10.73 -10.06
C PHE A 93 -0.94 -10.31 -10.45
N VAL A 94 -1.81 -11.30 -10.58
CA VAL A 94 -3.09 -11.20 -11.32
C VAL A 94 -4.32 -10.98 -10.44
N VAL A 95 -4.17 -11.08 -9.12
CA VAL A 95 -5.30 -10.98 -8.18
C VAL A 95 -5.85 -9.55 -8.14
N ASP A 96 -7.18 -9.42 -8.02
CA ASP A 96 -7.83 -8.11 -7.87
C ASP A 96 -7.45 -7.45 -6.54
N VAL A 97 -7.29 -6.13 -6.57
CA VAL A 97 -6.94 -5.31 -5.41
C VAL A 97 -8.03 -5.34 -4.33
N ILE A 98 -9.28 -5.64 -4.70
CA ILE A 98 -10.37 -5.96 -3.77
C ILE A 98 -10.59 -7.47 -3.79
N GLN A 99 -10.09 -8.13 -2.74
CA GLN A 99 -10.17 -9.57 -2.56
C GLN A 99 -10.66 -9.94 -1.15
N GLY A 100 -11.25 -11.12 -1.02
CA GLY A 100 -11.54 -11.74 0.28
C GLY A 100 -10.28 -12.32 0.95
N GLY A 101 -10.40 -12.72 2.22
CA GLY A 101 -9.37 -13.54 2.89
C GLY A 101 -8.14 -12.78 3.41
N ALA A 102 -8.30 -11.51 3.78
CA ALA A 102 -7.27 -10.70 4.45
C ALA A 102 -5.92 -10.56 3.70
N GLY A 103 -5.94 -10.68 2.37
CA GLY A 103 -4.73 -10.62 1.52
C GLY A 103 -4.11 -11.98 1.21
N THR A 104 -4.74 -13.08 1.61
CA THR A 104 -4.19 -14.44 1.41
C THR A 104 -3.99 -14.76 -0.06
N SER A 105 -4.91 -14.33 -0.94
CA SER A 105 -4.75 -14.53 -2.37
C SER A 105 -3.53 -13.80 -2.92
N THR A 106 -3.22 -12.60 -2.44
CA THR A 106 -2.00 -11.87 -2.81
C THR A 106 -0.73 -12.54 -2.29
N ASN A 107 -0.73 -12.98 -1.02
CA ASN A 107 0.41 -13.70 -0.45
C ASN A 107 0.67 -15.01 -1.21
N MET A 108 -0.38 -15.78 -1.50
CA MET A 108 -0.26 -17.01 -2.29
C MET A 108 0.14 -16.75 -3.74
N ASN A 109 -0.34 -15.67 -4.36
CA ASN A 109 0.13 -15.29 -5.69
C ASN A 109 1.65 -15.03 -5.69
N ALA A 110 2.16 -14.32 -4.69
CA ALA A 110 3.61 -14.15 -4.54
C ALA A 110 4.32 -15.49 -4.33
N ASN A 111 3.81 -16.34 -3.43
CA ASN A 111 4.39 -17.67 -3.15
C ASN A 111 4.47 -18.54 -4.41
N GLU A 112 3.39 -18.61 -5.20
CA GLU A 112 3.32 -19.41 -6.42
C GLU A 112 4.25 -18.88 -7.51
N VAL A 113 4.25 -17.55 -7.75
CA VAL A 113 5.12 -16.93 -8.76
C VAL A 113 6.59 -17.15 -8.42
N ILE A 114 6.96 -16.93 -7.16
CA ILE A 114 8.34 -17.14 -6.68
C ILE A 114 8.70 -18.62 -6.75
N ALA A 115 7.80 -19.52 -6.32
CA ALA A 115 8.07 -20.95 -6.35
C ALA A 115 8.31 -21.46 -7.77
N ASN A 116 7.43 -21.12 -8.71
CA ASN A 116 7.56 -21.54 -10.11
C ASN A 116 8.78 -20.93 -10.78
N ARG A 117 9.14 -19.69 -10.43
CA ARG A 117 10.37 -19.09 -10.97
C ARG A 117 11.61 -19.76 -10.38
N ALA A 118 11.62 -20.05 -9.09
CA ALA A 118 12.71 -20.77 -8.44
C ALA A 118 12.85 -22.21 -8.96
N LEU A 119 11.75 -22.90 -9.27
CA LEU A 119 11.76 -24.22 -9.93
C LEU A 119 12.48 -24.18 -11.27
N GLU A 120 12.19 -23.19 -12.12
CA GLU A 120 12.89 -23.04 -13.40
C GLU A 120 14.39 -22.80 -13.22
N LEU A 121 14.78 -21.98 -12.25
CA LEU A 121 16.19 -21.73 -11.91
C LEU A 121 16.90 -23.00 -11.41
N LEU A 122 16.15 -23.94 -10.84
CA LEU A 122 16.63 -25.26 -10.42
C LEU A 122 16.60 -26.32 -11.52
N GLY A 123 16.07 -25.98 -12.71
CA GLY A 123 15.94 -26.90 -13.85
C GLY A 123 14.68 -27.76 -13.84
N HIS A 124 13.68 -27.41 -13.04
CA HIS A 124 12.39 -28.09 -12.93
C HIS A 124 11.28 -27.34 -13.68
N ALA A 125 10.23 -28.07 -14.08
CA ALA A 125 9.05 -27.46 -14.69
C ALA A 125 8.16 -26.75 -13.65
N LYS A 126 7.39 -25.76 -14.11
CA LYS A 126 6.37 -25.09 -13.27
C LYS A 126 5.35 -26.12 -12.75
N GLY A 127 4.97 -26.02 -11.48
CA GLY A 127 4.06 -26.95 -10.81
C GLY A 127 4.72 -28.21 -10.24
N GLU A 128 6.02 -28.44 -10.45
CA GLU A 128 6.74 -29.57 -9.81
C GLU A 128 7.08 -29.29 -8.33
N TYR A 129 6.05 -28.96 -7.54
CA TYR A 129 6.19 -28.46 -6.18
C TYR A 129 6.82 -29.45 -5.17
N ARG A 130 7.05 -30.71 -5.56
CA ARG A 130 7.86 -31.67 -4.80
C ARG A 130 9.32 -31.24 -4.62
N HIS A 131 9.83 -30.39 -5.53
CA HIS A 131 11.19 -29.89 -5.50
C HIS A 131 11.30 -28.55 -4.77
N LEU A 132 10.27 -27.71 -4.90
CA LEU A 132 10.17 -26.42 -4.20
C LEU A 132 8.69 -26.02 -4.10
N HIS A 133 8.16 -25.97 -2.88
CA HIS A 133 6.73 -25.81 -2.62
C HIS A 133 6.39 -24.36 -2.19
N PRO A 134 5.29 -23.76 -2.71
CA PRO A 134 4.90 -22.39 -2.36
C PRO A 134 4.62 -22.21 -0.85
N ASN A 135 4.06 -23.22 -0.18
CA ASN A 135 3.77 -23.14 1.26
C ASN A 135 4.92 -23.63 2.15
N GLU A 136 5.62 -24.69 1.76
CA GLU A 136 6.58 -25.37 2.65
C GLU A 136 7.98 -24.77 2.54
N ASP A 137 8.32 -24.17 1.39
CA ASP A 137 9.62 -23.53 1.18
C ASP A 137 9.48 -22.00 1.13
N VAL A 138 8.64 -21.45 0.23
CA VAL A 138 8.55 -19.98 0.04
C VAL A 138 7.84 -19.29 1.21
N ASN A 139 6.80 -19.91 1.77
CA ASN A 139 6.04 -19.41 2.91
C ASN A 139 6.46 -20.03 4.26
N LEU A 140 7.64 -20.66 4.32
CA LEU A 140 8.14 -21.29 5.54
C LEU A 140 8.26 -20.27 6.69
N GLY A 141 7.67 -20.61 7.84
CA GLY A 141 7.68 -19.77 9.04
C GLY A 141 6.78 -18.52 8.97
N GLN A 142 5.94 -18.40 7.94
CA GLN A 142 5.16 -17.19 7.66
C GLN A 142 3.66 -17.43 7.66
N SER A 143 2.91 -16.36 7.81
CA SER A 143 1.47 -16.30 7.56
C SER A 143 1.16 -15.18 6.58
N THR A 144 -0.02 -15.18 5.98
CA THR A 144 -0.52 -13.98 5.32
C THR A 144 -0.59 -12.80 6.31
N ASN A 145 -0.97 -13.08 7.56
CA ASN A 145 -1.31 -12.07 8.56
C ASN A 145 -0.11 -11.30 9.11
N ASP A 146 1.11 -11.72 8.79
CA ASP A 146 2.33 -10.98 9.09
C ASP A 146 3.10 -10.56 7.83
N VAL A 147 3.06 -11.36 6.76
CA VAL A 147 3.66 -10.99 5.46
C VAL A 147 2.91 -9.85 4.78
N TYR A 148 1.59 -9.96 4.61
CA TYR A 148 0.83 -8.99 3.83
C TYR A 148 0.81 -7.60 4.49
N PRO A 149 0.54 -7.45 5.80
CA PRO A 149 0.65 -6.16 6.47
C PRO A 149 2.06 -5.57 6.39
N THR A 150 3.10 -6.38 6.56
CA THR A 150 4.50 -5.93 6.42
C THR A 150 4.79 -5.39 5.02
N ALA A 151 4.38 -6.13 3.98
CA ALA A 151 4.57 -5.70 2.60
C ALA A 151 3.79 -4.41 2.26
N VAL A 152 2.55 -4.28 2.72
CA VAL A 152 1.74 -3.07 2.53
C VAL A 152 2.37 -1.87 3.25
N LYS A 153 2.89 -2.05 4.46
CA LYS A 153 3.62 -1.00 5.20
C LYS A 153 4.84 -0.53 4.41
N ILE A 154 5.70 -1.45 3.97
CA ILE A 154 6.90 -1.13 3.16
C ILE A 154 6.52 -0.41 1.86
N ALA A 155 5.53 -0.94 1.12
CA ALA A 155 5.05 -0.32 -0.12
C ALA A 155 4.53 1.11 0.11
N THR A 156 3.84 1.33 1.24
CA THR A 156 3.34 2.64 1.65
C THR A 156 4.48 3.62 1.89
N VAL A 157 5.56 3.21 2.57
CA VAL A 157 6.75 4.06 2.79
C VAL A 157 7.33 4.53 1.45
N PHE A 158 7.53 3.62 0.50
CA PHE A 158 8.07 3.97 -0.82
C PHE A 158 7.13 4.87 -1.63
N ALA A 159 5.82 4.61 -1.61
CA ALA A 159 4.84 5.48 -2.26
C ALA A 159 4.84 6.90 -1.66
N VAL A 160 4.94 7.02 -0.33
CA VAL A 160 4.98 8.31 0.36
C VAL A 160 6.25 9.09 0.03
N ARG A 161 7.41 8.43 -0.14
CA ARG A 161 8.64 9.11 -0.62
C ARG A 161 8.42 9.80 -1.97
N GLY A 162 7.73 9.14 -2.90
CA GLY A 162 7.33 9.72 -4.18
C GLY A 162 6.41 10.94 -4.01
N LEU A 163 5.40 10.83 -3.13
CA LEU A 163 4.49 11.92 -2.84
C LEU A 163 5.19 13.13 -2.21
N LEU A 164 6.07 12.92 -1.22
CA LEU A 164 6.86 13.98 -0.58
C LEU A 164 7.72 14.74 -1.59
N LYS A 165 8.32 14.03 -2.56
CA LYS A 165 9.09 14.64 -3.65
C LYS A 165 8.19 15.50 -4.55
N ALA A 166 7.02 15.01 -4.92
CA ALA A 166 6.06 15.78 -5.74
C ALA A 166 5.55 17.03 -4.99
N MET A 167 5.28 16.91 -3.68
CA MET A 167 4.88 18.03 -2.83
C MET A 167 5.99 19.08 -2.72
N ALA A 168 7.26 18.67 -2.63
CA ALA A 168 8.40 19.59 -2.61
C ALA A 168 8.48 20.41 -3.90
N VAL A 169 8.32 19.77 -5.07
CA VAL A 169 8.30 20.47 -6.36
C VAL A 169 7.19 21.52 -6.41
N LEU A 170 6.00 21.21 -5.90
CA LEU A 170 4.88 22.13 -5.87
C LEU A 170 5.10 23.29 -4.87
N GLN A 171 5.65 23.00 -3.69
CA GLN A 171 6.03 24.01 -2.70
C GLN A 171 7.02 24.99 -3.29
N ASP A 172 8.09 24.50 -3.93
CA ASP A 172 9.12 25.34 -4.55
C ASP A 172 8.53 26.22 -5.66
N ALA A 173 7.58 25.69 -6.43
CA ALA A 173 6.87 26.46 -7.45
C ALA A 173 6.05 27.61 -6.85
N PHE A 174 5.31 27.36 -5.75
CA PHE A 174 4.61 28.42 -5.02
C PHE A 174 5.57 29.44 -4.41
N ALA A 175 6.68 28.99 -3.81
CA ALA A 175 7.68 29.86 -3.22
C ALA A 175 8.34 30.78 -4.26
N ARG A 176 8.70 30.25 -5.44
CA ARG A 176 9.21 31.07 -6.55
C ARG A 176 8.20 32.12 -7.01
N LYS A 177 6.93 31.74 -7.16
CA LYS A 177 5.85 32.68 -7.50
C LYS A 177 5.58 33.70 -6.41
N ALA A 178 5.75 33.35 -5.14
CA ALA A 178 5.65 34.29 -4.04
C ALA A 178 6.69 35.41 -4.15
N VAL A 179 7.94 35.07 -4.53
CA VAL A 179 9.01 36.06 -4.77
C VAL A 179 8.71 36.90 -6.01
N GLU A 180 8.29 36.27 -7.11
CA GLU A 180 7.93 36.97 -8.36
C GLU A 180 6.80 38.00 -8.15
N PHE A 181 5.83 37.66 -7.29
CA PHE A 181 4.65 38.49 -7.03
C PHE A 181 4.76 39.37 -5.78
N ARG A 182 5.95 39.49 -5.19
CA ARG A 182 6.16 40.17 -3.91
C ARG A 182 5.64 41.62 -3.88
N ASP A 183 5.73 42.33 -5.01
CA ASP A 183 5.40 43.75 -5.13
C ASP A 183 4.02 43.98 -5.79
N VAL A 184 3.28 42.92 -6.11
CA VAL A 184 1.95 43.00 -6.75
C VAL A 184 0.89 43.21 -5.67
N LEU A 185 0.45 44.45 -5.47
CA LEU A 185 -0.65 44.77 -4.56
C LEU A 185 -1.99 44.26 -5.09
N LYS A 186 -2.79 43.68 -4.18
CA LYS A 186 -4.15 43.20 -4.45
C LYS A 186 -5.05 43.46 -3.25
N MET A 187 -6.37 43.37 -3.47
CA MET A 187 -7.35 43.41 -2.38
C MET A 187 -7.47 42.03 -1.74
N GLY A 188 -7.23 41.95 -0.43
CA GLY A 188 -7.56 40.75 0.35
C GLY A 188 -9.08 40.60 0.44
N ARG A 189 -9.58 39.35 0.52
CA ARG A 189 -11.01 39.08 0.70
C ARG A 189 -11.27 38.08 1.80
N THR A 190 -12.18 38.42 2.70
CA THR A 190 -12.72 37.51 3.71
C THR A 190 -14.22 37.37 3.47
N GLN A 191 -14.74 36.13 3.50
CA GLN A 191 -16.13 35.84 3.13
C GLN A 191 -16.53 36.36 1.73
N LEU A 192 -15.57 36.42 0.80
CA LEU A 192 -15.70 37.03 -0.54
C LEU A 192 -16.01 38.54 -0.58
N GLN A 193 -15.96 39.23 0.56
CA GLN A 193 -16.07 40.68 0.65
C GLN A 193 -14.68 41.33 0.66
N ASP A 194 -14.60 42.56 0.18
CA ASP A 194 -13.35 43.34 0.22
C ASP A 194 -12.90 43.56 1.67
N ALA A 195 -11.61 43.35 1.93
CA ALA A 195 -11.01 43.49 3.25
C ALA A 195 -9.96 44.59 3.26
N VAL A 196 -8.67 44.23 3.37
CA VAL A 196 -7.54 45.17 3.37
C VAL A 196 -6.51 44.77 2.31
N PRO A 197 -5.67 45.71 1.84
CA PRO A 197 -4.62 45.39 0.88
C PRO A 197 -3.62 44.35 1.39
N MET A 198 -3.15 43.52 0.47
CA MET A 198 -2.04 42.59 0.66
C MET A 198 -1.27 42.44 -0.66
N THR A 199 -0.15 41.74 -0.68
CA THR A 199 0.51 41.39 -1.94
C THR A 199 0.15 39.99 -2.41
N LEU A 200 0.12 39.77 -3.72
CA LEU A 200 -0.06 38.45 -4.30
C LEU A 200 1.09 37.51 -3.87
N GLY A 201 2.28 38.07 -3.64
CA GLY A 201 3.40 37.34 -3.03
C GLY A 201 3.11 36.81 -1.63
N GLN A 202 2.46 37.59 -0.76
CA GLN A 202 2.03 37.11 0.57
C GLN A 202 1.04 35.94 0.45
N GLU A 203 0.09 36.00 -0.48
CA GLU A 203 -0.89 34.92 -0.71
C GLU A 203 -0.23 33.63 -1.21
N PHE A 204 0.70 33.73 -2.18
CA PHE A 204 1.43 32.58 -2.70
C PHE A 204 2.42 32.00 -1.69
N SER A 205 3.02 32.84 -0.84
CA SER A 205 3.86 32.40 0.28
C SER A 205 3.05 31.52 1.24
N ALA A 206 1.80 31.90 1.54
CA ALA A 206 0.92 31.09 2.38
C ALA A 206 0.65 29.70 1.78
N TYR A 207 0.50 29.56 0.45
CA TYR A 207 0.35 28.24 -0.19
C TYR A 207 1.61 27.38 -0.03
N ALA A 208 2.80 27.97 -0.15
CA ALA A 208 4.06 27.27 0.05
C ALA A 208 4.20 26.76 1.51
N VAL A 209 3.89 27.62 2.49
CA VAL A 209 3.89 27.24 3.92
C VAL A 209 2.89 26.13 4.21
N MET A 210 1.67 26.21 3.66
CA MET A 210 0.66 25.16 3.84
C MET A 210 1.15 23.78 3.41
N LEU A 211 1.90 23.70 2.29
CA LEU A 211 2.49 22.46 1.80
C LEU A 211 3.67 21.99 2.66
N ASP A 212 4.51 22.91 3.13
CA ASP A 212 5.67 22.57 3.97
C ASP A 212 5.26 21.92 5.30
N GLU A 213 4.27 22.51 5.98
CA GLU A 213 3.68 21.94 7.19
C GLU A 213 3.13 20.54 6.95
N ASP A 214 2.47 20.36 5.81
CA ASP A 214 1.80 19.12 5.45
C ASP A 214 2.79 18.02 5.04
N ARG A 215 3.90 18.38 4.37
CA ARG A 215 5.05 17.48 4.16
C ARG A 215 5.60 16.99 5.50
N SER A 216 5.76 17.89 6.46
CA SER A 216 6.26 17.55 7.80
C SER A 216 5.33 16.59 8.53
N ARG A 217 4.00 16.81 8.45
CA ARG A 217 3.01 15.88 9.04
C ARG A 217 2.99 14.52 8.34
N LEU A 218 3.18 14.49 7.03
CA LEU A 218 3.25 13.25 6.27
C LEU A 218 4.51 12.45 6.63
N ALA A 219 5.66 13.12 6.77
CA ALA A 219 6.90 12.48 7.20
C ALA A 219 6.77 11.86 8.61
N GLU A 220 6.18 12.57 9.56
CA GLU A 220 5.90 12.05 10.90
C GLU A 220 4.97 10.82 10.87
N ALA A 221 3.91 10.85 10.06
CA ALA A 221 2.99 9.71 9.95
C ALA A 221 3.64 8.45 9.35
N VAL A 222 4.68 8.61 8.52
CA VAL A 222 5.46 7.48 7.97
C VAL A 222 6.23 6.74 9.06
N GLU A 223 6.65 7.43 10.13
CA GLU A 223 7.42 6.78 11.20
C GLU A 223 6.62 5.64 11.87
N LEU A 224 5.30 5.80 12.00
CA LEU A 224 4.42 4.75 12.53
C LEU A 224 4.28 3.54 11.60
N ILE A 225 4.63 3.68 10.33
CA ILE A 225 4.56 2.60 9.34
C ILE A 225 5.81 1.70 9.42
N HIS A 226 6.91 2.16 10.02
CA HIS A 226 8.14 1.37 10.18
C HIS A 226 8.01 0.24 11.20
N GLU A 227 7.00 0.27 12.08
CA GLU A 227 6.69 -0.84 12.97
C GLU A 227 5.99 -1.97 12.21
N ILE A 228 6.56 -3.18 12.24
CA ILE A 228 6.06 -4.35 11.51
C ILE A 228 5.78 -5.53 12.46
N ASN A 229 4.97 -6.48 12.00
CA ASN A 229 4.63 -7.69 12.76
C ASN A 229 5.22 -8.97 12.16
N LEU A 230 6.20 -8.90 11.26
CA LEU A 230 6.81 -10.08 10.64
C LEU A 230 7.34 -11.07 11.70
N GLY A 231 6.90 -12.33 11.64
CA GLY A 231 7.15 -13.35 12.67
C GLY A 231 5.99 -13.51 13.66
N ALA A 232 4.94 -12.70 13.56
CA ALA A 232 3.68 -12.87 14.29
C ALA A 232 2.94 -14.15 13.91
N THR A 233 3.12 -14.64 12.69
CA THR A 233 2.44 -15.79 12.08
C THR A 233 0.91 -15.59 12.04
N ALA A 234 0.12 -16.60 12.42
CA ALA A 234 -1.32 -16.60 12.23
C ALA A 234 -2.05 -15.49 13.02
N ILE A 235 -1.71 -15.31 14.30
CA ILE A 235 -2.47 -14.46 15.23
C ILE A 235 -1.59 -13.64 16.19
N GLY A 236 -0.28 -13.57 15.93
CA GLY A 236 0.67 -12.84 16.79
C GLY A 236 1.39 -13.64 17.85
N THR A 237 1.10 -14.94 17.99
CA THR A 237 1.77 -15.80 18.98
C THR A 237 3.15 -16.30 18.54
N GLY A 238 3.50 -16.13 17.25
CA GLY A 238 4.71 -16.73 16.68
C GLY A 238 4.63 -18.25 16.53
N LEU A 239 3.43 -18.84 16.49
CA LEU A 239 3.28 -20.28 16.28
C LEU A 239 3.90 -20.70 14.94
N ASN A 240 4.76 -21.72 14.96
CA ASN A 240 5.54 -22.21 13.82
C ASN A 240 6.62 -21.23 13.30
N ALA A 241 6.89 -20.13 14.01
CA ALA A 241 8.10 -19.34 13.84
C ALA A 241 9.14 -19.80 14.88
N PRO A 242 10.28 -20.37 14.48
CA PRO A 242 11.31 -20.81 15.42
C PRO A 242 11.97 -19.62 16.12
N ALA A 243 12.59 -19.91 17.27
CA ALA A 243 13.32 -18.91 18.03
C ALA A 243 14.38 -18.23 17.16
N GLY A 244 14.41 -16.89 17.19
CA GLY A 244 15.33 -16.08 16.36
C GLY A 244 14.82 -15.74 14.95
N TYR A 245 13.75 -16.39 14.47
CA TYR A 245 13.20 -16.12 13.13
C TYR A 245 12.80 -14.66 12.92
N ALA A 246 11.98 -14.11 13.82
CA ALA A 246 11.49 -12.73 13.66
C ALA A 246 12.64 -11.70 13.62
N GLU A 247 13.67 -11.91 14.46
CA GLU A 247 14.83 -11.02 14.53
C GLU A 247 15.72 -11.13 13.29
N SER A 248 16.00 -12.34 12.81
CA SER A 248 16.75 -12.54 11.57
C SER A 248 15.97 -12.00 10.36
N ALA A 249 14.69 -12.34 10.22
CA ALA A 249 13.85 -11.87 9.12
C ALA A 249 13.75 -10.35 9.07
N ARG A 250 13.53 -9.68 10.22
CA ARG A 250 13.54 -8.21 10.31
C ARG A 250 14.88 -7.64 9.89
N ARG A 251 16.00 -8.20 10.37
CA ARG A 251 17.35 -7.71 10.05
C ARG A 251 17.64 -7.82 8.55
N GLN A 252 17.34 -8.98 7.94
CA GLN A 252 17.48 -9.19 6.50
C GLN A 252 16.60 -8.21 5.72
N LEU A 253 15.34 -8.04 6.12
CA LEU A 253 14.39 -7.15 5.45
C LEU A 253 14.81 -5.67 5.54
N ALA A 254 15.30 -5.23 6.71
CA ALA A 254 15.84 -3.88 6.90
C ALA A 254 17.06 -3.65 6.01
N ALA A 255 17.97 -4.63 5.89
CA ALA A 255 19.12 -4.55 5.00
C ALA A 255 18.72 -4.48 3.51
N LEU A 256 17.73 -5.27 3.09
CA LEU A 256 17.27 -5.30 1.70
C LEU A 256 16.52 -4.03 1.27
N THR A 257 15.78 -3.41 2.20
CA THR A 257 14.91 -2.26 1.91
C THR A 257 15.56 -0.92 2.26
N GLY A 258 16.59 -0.92 3.12
CA GLY A 258 17.18 0.30 3.68
C GLY A 258 16.23 1.07 4.60
N LEU A 259 15.20 0.40 5.13
CA LEU A 259 14.21 1.01 6.04
C LEU A 259 14.54 0.69 7.51
N PRO A 260 14.32 1.64 8.44
CA PRO A 260 14.53 1.43 9.87
C PRO A 260 13.39 0.62 10.50
N LEU A 261 13.22 -0.63 10.05
CA LEU A 261 12.11 -1.50 10.48
C LEU A 261 12.30 -1.99 11.91
N VAL A 262 11.24 -1.86 12.70
CA VAL A 262 11.17 -2.31 14.10
C VAL A 262 10.07 -3.34 14.27
N THR A 263 10.32 -4.39 15.06
CA THR A 263 9.27 -5.35 15.42
C THR A 263 8.36 -4.72 16.46
N ALA A 264 7.04 -4.84 16.27
CA ALA A 264 6.05 -4.37 17.21
C ALA A 264 6.26 -4.98 18.60
N ALA A 265 6.06 -4.19 19.65
CA ALA A 265 6.21 -4.64 21.03
C ALA A 265 5.22 -5.77 21.41
N ASN A 266 4.05 -5.79 20.76
CA ASN A 266 3.05 -6.83 20.94
C ASN A 266 2.53 -7.31 19.58
N LEU A 267 2.97 -8.49 19.15
CA LEU A 267 2.61 -9.06 17.86
C LEU A 267 1.13 -9.46 17.75
N VAL A 268 0.46 -9.76 18.86
CA VAL A 268 -0.99 -10.07 18.87
C VAL A 268 -1.81 -8.83 18.58
N GLU A 269 -1.42 -7.70 19.18
CA GLU A 269 -2.03 -6.40 18.90
C GLU A 269 -1.74 -5.96 17.46
N ALA A 270 -0.48 -5.98 17.04
CA ALA A 270 -0.06 -5.50 15.73
C ALA A 270 -0.65 -6.30 14.55
N THR A 271 -1.07 -7.56 14.77
CA THR A 271 -1.74 -8.39 13.75
C THR A 271 -3.17 -7.94 13.48
N GLN A 272 -3.80 -7.20 14.40
CA GLN A 272 -5.19 -6.74 14.30
C GLN A 272 -5.27 -5.23 14.11
N ASP A 273 -4.20 -4.49 14.42
CA ASP A 273 -4.20 -3.04 14.35
C ASP A 273 -4.03 -2.50 12.92
N CYS A 274 -4.86 -1.52 12.60
CA CYS A 274 -4.79 -0.73 11.36
C CYS A 274 -4.64 0.77 11.65
N GLY A 275 -4.38 1.15 12.90
CA GLY A 275 -4.34 2.53 13.38
C GLY A 275 -3.37 3.40 12.60
N ALA A 276 -2.17 2.89 12.30
CA ALA A 276 -1.17 3.60 11.51
C ALA A 276 -1.69 3.99 10.10
N PHE A 277 -2.42 3.09 9.43
CA PHE A 277 -3.03 3.38 8.13
C PHE A 277 -4.17 4.39 8.23
N VAL A 278 -4.96 4.36 9.31
CA VAL A 278 -6.02 5.35 9.56
C VAL A 278 -5.41 6.74 9.77
N GLN A 279 -4.34 6.86 10.56
CA GLN A 279 -3.63 8.11 10.78
C GLN A 279 -3.04 8.65 9.47
N MET A 280 -2.36 7.79 8.70
CA MET A 280 -1.85 8.14 7.37
C MET A 280 -2.95 8.69 6.46
N SER A 281 -4.10 8.00 6.39
CA SER A 281 -5.25 8.44 5.60
C SER A 281 -5.83 9.79 6.07
N GLY A 282 -5.80 10.05 7.38
CA GLY A 282 -6.17 11.35 7.95
C GLY A 282 -5.23 12.49 7.51
N VAL A 283 -3.92 12.24 7.48
CA VAL A 283 -2.93 13.21 6.98
C VAL A 283 -3.11 13.45 5.49
N LEU A 284 -3.32 12.39 4.69
CA LEU A 284 -3.62 12.52 3.26
C LEU A 284 -4.89 13.35 3.00
N LYS A 285 -5.93 13.16 3.83
CA LYS A 285 -7.16 13.97 3.75
C LYS A 285 -6.89 15.45 4.05
N ARG A 286 -6.06 15.76 5.06
CA ARG A 286 -5.65 17.14 5.37
C ARG A 286 -4.95 17.78 4.18
N ILE A 287 -3.96 17.09 3.59
CA ILE A 287 -3.23 17.54 2.38
C ILE A 287 -4.21 17.84 1.25
N ALA A 288 -5.14 16.91 1.01
CA ALA A 288 -6.13 17.02 -0.05
C ALA A 288 -7.06 18.24 0.13
N VAL A 289 -7.47 18.54 1.36
CA VAL A 289 -8.30 19.72 1.69
C VAL A 289 -7.53 21.01 1.44
N LYS A 290 -6.28 21.13 1.91
CA LYS A 290 -5.47 22.33 1.69
C LYS A 290 -5.16 22.54 0.19
N LEU A 291 -4.80 21.47 -0.52
CA LEU A 291 -4.58 21.55 -1.98
C LEU A 291 -5.84 21.96 -2.74
N SER A 292 -7.00 21.43 -2.34
CA SER A 292 -8.29 21.83 -2.90
C SER A 292 -8.57 23.31 -2.69
N LYS A 293 -8.26 23.85 -1.51
CA LYS A 293 -8.39 25.29 -1.22
C LYS A 293 -7.51 26.10 -2.16
N SER A 294 -6.21 25.80 -2.27
CA SER A 294 -5.31 26.53 -3.16
C SER A 294 -5.76 26.46 -4.63
N CYS A 295 -6.26 25.31 -5.09
CA CYS A 295 -6.82 25.19 -6.44
C CYS A 295 -8.09 26.04 -6.65
N ASN A 296 -8.95 26.12 -5.63
CA ASN A 296 -10.16 26.92 -5.70
C ASN A 296 -9.84 28.43 -5.73
N ASP A 297 -8.87 28.88 -4.94
CA ASP A 297 -8.40 30.26 -4.98
C ASP A 297 -7.86 30.58 -6.38
N LEU A 298 -6.96 29.76 -6.94
CA LEU A 298 -6.43 29.98 -8.29
C LEU A 298 -7.53 30.07 -9.36
N ARG A 299 -8.59 29.27 -9.24
CA ARG A 299 -9.75 29.32 -10.14
C ARG A 299 -10.58 30.58 -9.96
N LEU A 300 -10.75 31.04 -8.73
CA LEU A 300 -11.52 32.24 -8.42
C LEU A 300 -10.77 33.50 -8.87
N LEU A 301 -9.47 33.58 -8.57
CA LEU A 301 -8.60 34.69 -8.95
C LEU A 301 -8.45 34.81 -10.49
N SER A 302 -8.50 33.69 -11.21
CA SER A 302 -8.47 33.67 -12.69
C SER A 302 -9.85 33.73 -13.35
N SER A 303 -10.93 33.94 -12.59
CA SER A 303 -12.28 34.04 -13.16
C SER A 303 -12.38 35.29 -14.05
N GLY A 304 -12.91 35.15 -15.27
CA GLY A 304 -12.89 36.24 -16.24
C GLY A 304 -13.16 35.75 -17.67
N PRO A 305 -12.73 36.50 -18.71
CA PRO A 305 -11.82 37.64 -18.64
C PRO A 305 -12.49 39.00 -18.35
N ARG A 306 -13.82 39.11 -18.45
CA ARG A 306 -14.54 40.40 -18.30
C ARG A 306 -15.55 40.45 -17.16
N ALA A 307 -16.05 39.31 -16.71
CA ALA A 307 -17.16 39.21 -15.74
C ALA A 307 -16.76 38.38 -14.49
N GLY A 308 -15.50 38.50 -14.08
CA GLY A 308 -14.94 37.83 -12.90
C GLY A 308 -13.88 38.71 -12.24
N LEU A 309 -13.05 38.13 -11.37
CA LEU A 309 -12.00 38.87 -10.67
C LEU A 309 -10.82 39.26 -11.58
N ASN A 310 -10.39 38.33 -12.45
CA ASN A 310 -9.32 38.52 -13.42
C ASN A 310 -8.01 39.08 -12.81
N GLU A 311 -7.66 38.63 -11.61
CA GLU A 311 -6.46 39.07 -10.88
C GLU A 311 -5.18 38.35 -11.34
N ILE A 312 -5.33 37.13 -11.86
CA ILE A 312 -4.20 36.33 -12.38
C ILE A 312 -4.54 35.69 -13.73
N ASN A 313 -3.51 35.43 -14.52
CA ASN A 313 -3.61 34.69 -15.77
C ASN A 313 -3.00 33.30 -15.62
N LEU A 314 -3.81 32.26 -15.77
CA LEU A 314 -3.32 30.87 -15.80
C LEU A 314 -2.92 30.48 -17.23
N PRO A 315 -1.86 29.67 -17.42
CA PRO A 315 -1.47 29.22 -18.75
C PRO A 315 -2.61 28.51 -19.50
N PRO A 316 -2.87 28.86 -20.76
CA PRO A 316 -3.89 28.20 -21.57
C PRO A 316 -3.38 26.84 -22.06
N VAL A 317 -3.91 25.75 -21.52
CA VAL A 317 -3.45 24.38 -21.86
C VAL A 317 -4.40 23.59 -22.76
N GLN A 318 -5.67 24.02 -22.88
CA GLN A 318 -6.63 23.43 -23.81
C GLN A 318 -7.81 24.36 -24.08
N ALA A 319 -8.47 24.18 -25.23
CA ALA A 319 -9.74 24.85 -25.54
C ALA A 319 -10.80 24.53 -24.48
N GLY A 320 -11.46 25.56 -23.96
CA GLY A 320 -12.40 25.48 -22.85
C GLY A 320 -13.85 25.23 -23.25
N SER A 321 -14.19 25.28 -24.54
CA SER A 321 -15.54 25.04 -25.03
C SER A 321 -15.54 24.61 -26.48
N SER A 322 -16.42 23.66 -26.82
CA SER A 322 -16.71 23.28 -28.20
C SER A 322 -17.54 24.33 -28.95
N ILE A 323 -18.21 25.25 -28.24
CA ILE A 323 -19.16 26.22 -28.82
C ILE A 323 -18.74 27.68 -28.65
N MET A 324 -17.89 28.01 -27.67
CA MET A 324 -17.39 29.37 -27.46
C MET A 324 -15.94 29.50 -27.94
N PRO A 325 -15.69 30.04 -29.16
CA PRO A 325 -14.34 30.29 -29.65
C PRO A 325 -13.54 31.15 -28.67
N GLY A 326 -12.27 30.78 -28.44
CA GLY A 326 -11.36 31.52 -27.58
C GLY A 326 -11.57 31.34 -26.07
N LYS A 327 -12.61 30.60 -25.62
CA LYS A 327 -12.77 30.30 -24.19
C LYS A 327 -11.66 29.35 -23.73
N VAL A 328 -10.96 29.71 -22.65
CA VAL A 328 -9.99 28.87 -21.95
C VAL A 328 -10.46 28.63 -20.51
N ASN A 329 -10.38 27.39 -20.03
CA ASN A 329 -10.80 27.03 -18.66
C ASN A 329 -9.57 26.70 -17.79
N PRO A 330 -9.65 26.91 -16.46
CA PRO A 330 -8.61 26.52 -15.50
C PRO A 330 -8.66 25.00 -15.22
N VAL A 331 -8.29 24.19 -16.22
CA VAL A 331 -8.51 22.73 -16.19
C VAL A 331 -7.57 22.00 -15.24
N ILE A 332 -6.33 22.48 -15.07
CA ILE A 332 -5.35 21.86 -14.16
C ILE A 332 -5.76 22.02 -12.69
N PRO A 333 -6.09 23.23 -12.19
CA PRO A 333 -6.68 23.35 -10.85
C PRO A 333 -7.96 22.52 -10.70
N ARG A 334 -8.81 22.44 -11.74
CA ARG A 334 -10.07 21.68 -11.69
C ARG A 334 -9.84 20.17 -11.54
N SER A 335 -8.89 19.58 -12.28
CA SER A 335 -8.54 18.16 -12.12
C SER A 335 -7.97 17.89 -10.73
N SER A 336 -7.13 18.81 -10.24
CA SER A 336 -6.53 18.74 -8.91
C SER A 336 -7.53 18.96 -7.78
N THR A 337 -8.70 19.57 -8.00
CA THR A 337 -9.81 19.61 -7.01
C THR A 337 -10.60 18.29 -6.99
N ARG A 338 -10.73 17.61 -8.13
CA ARG A 338 -11.47 16.33 -8.23
C ARG A 338 -10.70 15.16 -7.60
N SER A 339 -9.37 15.15 -7.68
CA SER A 339 -8.55 14.10 -7.05
C SER A 339 -8.73 14.03 -5.51
N PRO A 340 -8.68 15.16 -4.75
CA PRO A 340 -9.08 15.26 -3.35
C PRO A 340 -10.48 14.75 -3.03
N SER A 341 -11.48 14.98 -3.89
CA SER A 341 -12.84 14.47 -3.67
C SER A 341 -12.92 12.95 -3.79
N ARG A 342 -12.07 12.34 -4.64
CA ARG A 342 -11.88 10.89 -4.67
C ARG A 342 -11.07 10.43 -3.47
N SER A 343 -9.99 11.12 -3.10
CA SER A 343 -9.18 10.78 -1.93
C SER A 343 -9.98 10.86 -0.62
N SER A 344 -10.82 11.88 -0.42
CA SER A 344 -11.67 12.02 0.76
C SER A 344 -12.77 10.97 0.79
N ALA A 345 -13.32 10.61 -0.37
CA ALA A 345 -14.20 9.46 -0.52
C ALA A 345 -13.46 8.14 -0.20
N THR A 346 -12.20 7.97 -0.63
CA THR A 346 -11.35 6.82 -0.29
C THR A 346 -11.02 6.79 1.20
N THR A 347 -10.75 7.92 1.85
CA THR A 347 -10.56 8.02 3.31
C THR A 347 -11.84 7.63 4.06
N SER A 348 -13.01 8.02 3.55
CA SER A 348 -14.30 7.57 4.11
C SER A 348 -14.64 6.10 3.82
N ARG A 349 -14.01 5.53 2.78
CA ARG A 349 -14.16 4.14 2.32
C ARG A 349 -12.93 3.30 2.63
N SER A 350 -12.10 3.66 3.62
CA SER A 350 -10.94 2.84 3.99
C SER A 350 -11.40 1.39 4.06
N PRO A 351 -10.84 0.46 3.24
CA PRO A 351 -11.37 -0.88 3.09
C PRO A 351 -11.29 -1.69 4.39
N TRP A 352 -10.58 -1.14 5.38
CA TRP A 352 -10.51 -1.59 6.75
C TRP A 352 -11.43 -0.73 7.61
N PRO A 353 -12.72 -1.10 7.78
CA PRO A 353 -13.52 -0.50 8.82
C PRO A 353 -12.94 -0.95 10.17
N PRO A 354 -12.37 -0.07 11.02
CA PRO A 354 -11.86 -0.45 12.34
C PRO A 354 -12.94 -1.10 13.23
N ARG A 355 -14.22 -0.98 12.84
CA ARG A 355 -15.38 -1.62 13.48
C ARG A 355 -15.51 -3.14 13.26
N ARG A 356 -14.67 -3.77 12.44
CA ARG A 356 -14.76 -5.23 12.13
C ARG A 356 -13.55 -6.04 12.61
N GLY A 357 -12.77 -5.56 13.57
CA GLY A 357 -11.86 -6.44 14.32
C GLY A 357 -12.68 -7.40 15.17
N SER A 358 -12.97 -8.60 14.66
CA SER A 358 -13.66 -9.63 15.44
C SER A 358 -12.63 -10.46 16.20
N SER A 359 -12.53 -10.26 17.51
CA SER A 359 -11.76 -11.09 18.44
C SER A 359 -12.55 -12.30 18.95
N SER A 360 -13.78 -12.53 18.46
CA SER A 360 -14.66 -13.59 18.94
C SER A 360 -14.65 -14.82 18.03
N SER A 361 -14.02 -15.89 18.52
CA SER A 361 -14.39 -17.25 18.14
C SER A 361 -15.88 -17.45 18.44
N THR A 362 -16.69 -17.56 17.40
CA THR A 362 -18.06 -18.05 17.52
C THR A 362 -18.01 -19.57 17.42
N PRO A 363 -18.34 -20.34 18.46
CA PRO A 363 -18.37 -21.79 18.34
C PRO A 363 -19.65 -22.18 17.59
N SER A 364 -19.53 -22.46 16.30
CA SER A 364 -20.59 -23.15 15.56
C SER A 364 -20.36 -24.65 15.62
N SER A 365 -21.41 -25.34 16.06
CA SER A 365 -21.65 -26.79 16.04
C SER A 365 -21.23 -27.59 17.28
N ARG A 366 -22.23 -28.33 17.76
CA ARG A 366 -22.23 -29.22 18.92
C ARG A 366 -21.34 -30.42 18.65
N SER A 367 -20.36 -30.65 19.53
CA SER A 367 -19.91 -32.00 19.86
C SER A 367 -19.39 -31.99 21.30
N SER A 368 -20.00 -32.83 22.12
CA SER A 368 -19.64 -33.09 23.51
C SER A 368 -18.17 -33.47 23.65
N CYS A 369 -17.38 -32.63 24.33
CA CYS A 369 -16.10 -33.06 24.88
C CYS A 369 -15.96 -32.51 26.31
N THR A 370 -16.01 -33.43 27.25
CA THR A 370 -15.95 -33.23 28.69
C THR A 370 -14.52 -32.89 29.12
N ARG A 371 -14.41 -31.93 30.06
CA ARG A 371 -13.25 -31.60 30.92
C ARG A 371 -12.08 -30.82 30.29
N CYS A 372 -12.05 -29.51 30.58
CA CYS A 372 -10.84 -28.79 30.98
C CYS A 372 -11.18 -27.77 32.08
N PRO A 373 -10.33 -27.57 33.11
CA PRO A 373 -10.70 -26.84 34.32
C PRO A 373 -10.58 -25.31 34.14
N ARG A 374 -11.56 -24.60 34.72
CA ARG A 374 -11.65 -23.14 34.76
C ARG A 374 -10.48 -22.53 35.54
N ALA A 375 -9.67 -21.71 34.88
CA ALA A 375 -8.86 -20.70 35.54
C ALA A 375 -9.76 -19.50 35.89
N SER A 376 -10.10 -19.37 37.16
CA SER A 376 -10.81 -18.23 37.73
C SER A 376 -9.97 -17.63 38.84
N ARG A 377 -9.91 -16.29 38.88
CA ARG A 377 -9.35 -15.36 39.89
C ARG A 377 -8.08 -14.67 39.44
N ILE A 378 -8.18 -13.36 39.17
CA ILE A 378 -7.47 -12.27 39.86
C ILE A 378 -8.23 -10.98 39.49
N CYS A 379 -9.06 -10.51 40.42
CA CYS A 379 -9.58 -9.14 40.54
C CYS A 379 -10.07 -9.04 41.99
N GLY A 380 -9.23 -8.52 42.88
CA GLY A 380 -9.64 -8.11 44.23
C GLY A 380 -9.94 -6.60 44.24
N PRO A 381 -10.93 -6.11 45.01
CA PRO A 381 -11.22 -4.68 45.14
C PRO A 381 -10.30 -4.01 46.18
N PRO A 382 -10.26 -2.66 46.20
CA PRO A 382 -9.23 -1.89 46.91
C PRO A 382 -9.54 -1.73 48.40
N ALA A 383 -8.48 -1.48 49.18
CA ALA A 383 -8.51 -0.88 50.51
C ALA A 383 -7.50 0.27 50.54
#